data_AF-A0A4R5G7G3-F1
#
_entry.id   AF-A0A4R5G7G3-F1
#
_cell.length_a   1.000
_cell.length_b   1.000
_cell.length_c   1.000
_cell.angle_alpha   90.00
_cell.angle_beta   90.00
_cell.angle_gamma   90.00
#
_symmetry.space_group_name_H-M   'P 1'
#
loop_
_entity.id
_entity.type
_entity.pdbx_description
1 polymer ?
#
loop_
_entity_poly.entity_id
_entity_poly.type
_entity_poly.pdbx_seq_one_letter_code
_entity_poly.pdbx_strand_id
1 'polypeptide(L)' 'VDLDDARRHIEFFIADLYNHRRLHSSLGYVPPAEFAARYTAAQT' A
#
# COMPACT_ATOMS: atom_id res chain seq x y z
N VAL A 1 10.89 12.80 -15.48
CA VAL A 1 10.16 11.52 -15.39
C VAL A 1 8.95 11.66 -16.29
N ASP A 2 8.88 10.86 -17.35
CA ASP A 2 7.78 10.90 -18.32
C ASP A 2 6.59 10.04 -17.84
N LEU A 3 5.39 10.28 -18.36
CA LEU A 3 4.18 9.52 -18.05
C LEU A 3 4.36 8.03 -18.37
N ASP A 4 5.09 7.71 -19.44
CA ASP A 4 5.41 6.33 -19.78
C ASP A 4 6.29 5.64 -18.74
N ASP A 5 7.24 6.38 -18.16
CA ASP A 5 8.09 5.86 -17.09
C ASP A 5 7.27 5.63 -15.81
N ALA A 6 6.41 6.58 -15.45
CA ALA A 6 5.50 6.43 -14.31
C ALA A 6 4.57 5.22 -14.49
N ARG A 7 4.04 5.00 -15.70
CA ARG A 7 3.17 3.88 -16.03
C ARG A 7 3.88 2.53 -15.96
N ARG A 8 5.17 2.45 -16.29
CA ARG A 8 5.96 1.21 -16.12
C ARG A 8 6.20 0.87 -14.65
N HIS A 9 6.37 1.88 -13.80
CA HIS A 9 6.74 1.67 -12.40
C HIS A 9 5.54 1.63 -11.44
N ILE A 10 4.37 2.10 -11.85
CA ILE A 10 3.21 2.22 -10.96
C ILE A 10 2.77 0.88 -10.37
N GLU A 11 2.86 -0.20 -11.14
CA GLU A 11 2.48 -1.54 -10.68
C GLU A 11 3.37 -1.99 -9.52
N PHE A 12 4.69 -1.95 -9.71
CA PHE A 12 5.65 -2.27 -8.66
C PHE A 12 5.49 -1.34 -7.44
N PHE A 13 5.29 -0.04 -7.69
CA PHE A 13 5.09 0.93 -6.62
C PHE A 13 3.86 0.59 -5.78
N ILE A 14 2.72 0.28 -6.40
CA ILE A 14 1.50 -0.07 -5.65
C ILE A 14 1.70 -1.40 -4.92
N ALA A 15 2.21 -2.41 -5.62
CA ALA A 15 2.30 -3.78 -5.13
C ALA A 15 3.29 -3.95 -3.98
N ASP A 16 4.47 -3.34 -4.03
CA ASP A 16 5.51 -3.55 -3.01
C ASP A 16 5.65 -2.34 -2.07
N LEU A 17 5.71 -1.13 -2.62
CA LEU A 17 6.01 0.05 -1.81
C LEU A 17 4.79 0.60 -1.08
N TYR A 18 3.70 0.87 -1.80
CA TYR A 18 2.50 1.49 -1.24
C TYR A 18 1.79 0.53 -0.29
N ASN A 19 1.45 -0.67 -0.74
CA ASN A 19 0.64 -1.59 0.06
C ASN A 19 1.40 -2.20 1.24
N HIS A 20 2.72 -2.46 1.12
CA HIS A 20 3.46 -3.22 2.13
C HIS A 20 4.49 -2.43 2.93
N ARG A 21 4.93 -1.24 2.46
CA ARG A 21 6.00 -0.48 3.14
C ARG A 21 5.59 0.91 3.58
N ARG A 22 4.65 1.57 2.87
CA ARG A 22 4.28 2.95 3.16
C ARG A 22 3.43 3.03 4.42
N LEU A 23 3.92 3.74 5.42
CA LEU A 23 3.16 3.99 6.65
C LEU A 23 2.17 5.14 6.47
N HIS A 24 0.97 4.97 7.01
CA HIS A 24 -0.08 5.99 6.97
C HIS A 24 -0.51 6.37 8.38
N SER A 25 -0.45 7.65 8.72
CA SER A 25 -0.88 8.16 10.03
C SER A 25 -2.37 7.91 10.29
N SER A 26 -3.22 8.00 9.25
CA SER A 26 -4.65 7.68 9.33
C SER A 26 -4.94 6.21 9.61
N LEU A 27 -4.00 5.31 9.31
CA LEU A 27 -4.12 3.88 9.61
C LEU A 27 -3.47 3.51 10.94
N GLY A 28 -2.96 4.49 11.70
CA GLY A 28 -2.22 4.25 12.95
C GLY A 28 -0.76 3.89 12.72
N TYR A 29 -0.12 4.45 11.69
CA TYR A 29 1.27 4.18 11.31
C TYR A 29 1.55 2.72 10.97
N VAL A 30 0.69 2.11 10.15
CA VAL A 30 0.92 0.81 9.53
C VAL A 30 0.70 0.86 8.01
N PRO A 31 1.24 -0.11 7.24
CA PRO A 31 0.96 -0.22 5.82
C PRO A 31 -0.49 -0.61 5.52
N PRO A 32 -1.01 -0.26 4.33
CA PRO A 32 -2.37 -0.61 3.90
C PRO A 32 -2.68 -2.11 3.98
N ALA A 33 -1.75 -2.97 3.56
CA ALA A 33 -1.94 -4.43 3.59
C ALA A 33 -2.11 -4.96 5.02
N GLU A 34 -1.33 -4.44 5.97
CA GLU A 34 -1.43 -4.83 7.37
C GLU A 34 -2.75 -4.36 8.00
N PHE A 35 -3.15 -3.11 7.70
CA PHE A 35 -4.44 -2.60 8.12
C PHE A 35 -5.59 -3.46 7.60
N ALA A 36 -5.59 -3.79 6.31
CA ALA A 36 -6.63 -4.62 5.69
C ALA A 36 -6.68 -6.02 6.32
N ALA A 37 -5.53 -6.65 6.59
CA ALA A 37 -5.47 -7.96 7.23
C ALA A 37 -6.10 -7.94 8.64
N ARG A 38 -5.79 -6.93 9.45
CA ARG A 38 -6.39 -6.72 10.78
C ARG A 38 -7.90 -6.50 10.69
N TYR A 39 -8.35 -5.71 9.70
CA TYR A 39 -9.76 -5.43 9.48
C TYR A 39 -10.56 -6.68 9.06
N THR A 40 -9.99 -7.52 8.19
CA THR A 40 -10.61 -8.80 7.82
C THR A 40 -10.68 -9.76 9.01
N ALA A 41 -9.60 -9.88 9.78
CA ALA A 41 -9.57 -10.76 10.96
C ALA A 41 -10.57 -10.34 12.05
N ALA A 42 -10.80 -9.04 12.24
CA ALA A 42 -11.74 -8.52 13.22
C ALA A 42 -13.22 -8.65 12.80
N GLN A 43 -13.50 -8.87 11.52
CA GLN A 43 -14.86 -9.03 11.00
C GLN A 43 -15.33 -10.50 10.95
N THR A 44 -14.46 -11.44 11.33
CA THR A 44 -14.77 -12.87 11.42
C THR A 44 -15.07 -13.23 12.87
#